data_AF-A0A8X6W0W3-F1
#
_entry.id   AF-A0A8X6W0W3-F1
#
_cell.length_a   1.000
_cell.length_b   1.000
_cell.length_c   1.000
_cell.angle_alpha   90.00
_cell.angle_beta   90.00
_cell.angle_gamma   90.00
#
_symmetry.space_group_name_H-M   'P 1'
#
loop_
_entity.id
_entity.type
_entity.pdbx_description
1 polymer ?
#
loop_
_entity_poly.entity_id
_entity_poly.type
_entity_poly.pdbx_seq_one_letter_code
_entity_poly.pdbx_strand_id
1 'polypeptide(L)'
;MESVGAYRLFERSRETRKLEYVEFYGDGNPKSHLAVKDIYGRDSVRKYESMGHIQKRVSSKLRILKTKEKGLGGKGKLSDLFIDKIQNYYGIATRSNIGDLEEIERAVIATFYHCCCSGKSNLMHGQCPLGSESWCAYQRVQSAGKVFYDKHAGLPKSTINKLRRHIFSYVIKSF
;
A
#
# COMPACT_ATOMS: atom_id res chain seq x y z
N MET A 1 11.78 -9.01 13.04
CA MET A 1 12.42 -10.14 13.76
C MET A 1 13.91 -10.11 13.46
N GLU A 2 14.75 -10.06 14.50
CA GLU A 2 16.22 -10.16 14.38
C GLU A 2 16.64 -11.57 13.92
N SER A 3 17.76 -11.68 13.20
CA SER A 3 18.21 -12.94 12.59
C SER A 3 18.44 -14.05 13.61
N VAL A 4 19.04 -13.73 14.75
CA VAL A 4 19.29 -14.69 15.85
C VAL A 4 17.96 -15.21 16.42
N GLY A 5 16.97 -14.33 16.56
CA GLY A 5 15.64 -14.72 17.04
C GLY A 5 14.91 -15.64 16.05
N ALA A 6 15.01 -15.33 14.75
CA ALA A 6 14.45 -16.16 13.69
C ALA A 6 15.09 -17.56 13.68
N TYR A 7 16.42 -17.62 13.69
CA TYR A 7 17.16 -18.87 13.72
C TYR A 7 16.76 -19.75 14.91
N ARG A 8 16.81 -19.21 16.13
CA ARG A 8 16.44 -19.94 17.35
C ARG A 8 14.99 -20.45 17.34
N LEU A 9 14.07 -19.69 16.76
CA LEU A 9 12.67 -20.09 16.64
C LEU A 9 12.50 -21.29 15.69
N PHE A 10 13.16 -21.25 14.54
CA PHE A 10 13.08 -22.29 13.53
C PHE A 10 13.79 -23.57 14.00
N GLU A 11 15.00 -23.45 14.53
CA GLU A 11 15.79 -24.57 15.07
C GLU A 11 14.99 -25.34 16.13
N ARG A 12 14.45 -24.62 17.12
CA ARG A 12 13.60 -25.22 18.16
C ARG A 12 12.37 -25.93 17.61
N SER A 13 11.78 -25.46 16.52
CA SER A 13 10.54 -26.06 16.00
C SER A 13 10.76 -27.49 15.54
N ARG A 14 11.91 -27.78 14.91
CA ARG A 14 12.30 -29.14 14.53
C ARG A 14 12.67 -29.97 15.75
N GLU A 15 13.50 -29.44 16.65
CA GLU A 15 14.01 -30.18 17.81
C GLU A 15 12.92 -30.54 18.83
N THR A 16 12.09 -29.56 19.20
CA THR A 16 11.14 -29.71 20.31
C THR A 16 9.75 -30.11 19.86
N ARG A 17 9.36 -29.81 18.62
CA ARG A 17 7.99 -30.01 18.13
C ARG A 17 7.90 -30.91 16.90
N LYS A 18 9.02 -31.30 16.29
CA LYS A 18 9.06 -32.10 15.05
C LYS A 18 8.24 -31.45 13.91
N LEU A 19 8.29 -30.12 13.83
CA LEU A 19 7.59 -29.32 12.82
C LEU A 19 8.60 -28.50 12.01
N GLU A 20 8.25 -28.19 10.78
CA GLU A 20 9.05 -27.33 9.90
C GLU A 20 8.20 -26.14 9.43
N TYR A 21 8.74 -24.93 9.62
CA TYR A 21 8.15 -23.72 9.06
C TYR A 21 8.56 -23.56 7.60
N VAL A 22 7.59 -23.55 6.69
CA VAL A 22 7.85 -23.38 5.25
C VAL A 22 7.79 -21.92 4.77
N GLU A 23 7.29 -21.01 5.62
CA GLU A 23 7.04 -19.62 5.26
C GLU A 23 7.58 -18.66 6.31
N PHE A 24 8.22 -17.58 5.86
CA PHE A 24 8.80 -16.53 6.69
C PHE A 24 8.22 -15.18 6.32
N TYR A 25 7.53 -14.55 7.27
CA TYR A 25 7.03 -13.18 7.16
C TYR A 25 7.94 -12.21 7.92
N GLY A 26 8.66 -11.36 7.20
CA GLY A 26 9.64 -10.44 7.79
C GLY A 26 9.46 -8.99 7.39
N ASP A 27 9.97 -8.08 8.23
CA ASP A 27 9.94 -6.61 8.05
C ASP A 27 10.94 -6.09 6.99
N GLY A 28 11.23 -6.88 5.96
CA GLY A 28 12.08 -6.48 4.83
C GLY A 28 13.59 -6.54 5.07
N ASN A 29 14.07 -6.76 6.29
CA ASN A 29 15.50 -7.06 6.51
C ASN A 29 15.82 -8.45 5.94
N PRO A 30 16.67 -8.57 4.90
CA PRO A 30 16.96 -9.85 4.27
C PRO A 30 17.74 -10.79 5.20
N LYS A 31 18.50 -10.26 6.17
CA LYS A 31 19.39 -11.06 7.03
C LYS A 31 18.64 -12.13 7.83
N SER A 32 17.43 -11.82 8.29
CA SER A 32 16.66 -12.77 9.10
C SER A 32 16.12 -13.94 8.29
N HIS A 33 15.69 -13.70 7.05
CA HIS A 33 15.30 -14.78 6.14
C HIS A 33 16.51 -15.59 5.69
N LEU A 34 17.62 -14.94 5.32
CA LEU A 34 18.85 -15.62 4.92
C LEU A 34 19.36 -16.58 6.01
N ALA A 35 19.20 -16.23 7.29
CA ALA A 35 19.59 -17.08 8.41
C ALA A 35 18.75 -18.37 8.53
N VAL A 36 17.51 -18.38 8.02
CA VAL A 36 16.59 -19.54 8.14
C VAL A 36 16.25 -20.18 6.80
N LYS A 37 16.65 -19.56 5.68
CA LYS A 37 16.30 -19.97 4.31
C LYS A 37 16.53 -21.47 4.08
N ASP A 38 17.68 -21.97 4.56
CA ASP A 38 18.15 -23.32 4.31
C ASP A 38 18.12 -24.22 5.56
N ILE A 39 17.42 -23.81 6.64
CA ILE A 39 17.52 -24.44 7.97
C ILE A 39 16.99 -25.88 8.03
N TYR A 40 16.06 -26.24 7.15
CA TYR A 40 15.54 -27.61 7.00
C TYR A 40 16.02 -28.27 5.70
N GLY A 41 16.93 -27.64 4.96
CA GLY A 41 17.35 -28.03 3.62
C GLY A 41 17.31 -26.87 2.64
N ARG A 42 17.90 -27.05 1.46
CA ARG A 42 18.03 -25.99 0.44
C ARG A 42 16.66 -25.39 0.08
N ASP A 43 16.55 -24.07 0.16
CA ASP A 43 15.36 -23.27 -0.16
C ASP A 43 14.09 -23.70 0.61
N SER A 44 14.25 -24.32 1.79
CA SER A 44 13.14 -24.88 2.59
C SER A 44 12.18 -23.83 3.13
N VAL A 45 12.64 -22.58 3.31
CA VAL A 45 11.82 -21.50 3.86
C VAL A 45 11.59 -20.41 2.83
N ARG A 46 10.34 -20.24 2.40
CA ARG A 46 9.92 -19.18 1.46
C ARG A 46 9.74 -17.86 2.18
N LYS A 47 10.27 -16.78 1.62
CA LYS A 47 10.07 -15.42 2.13
C LYS A 47 8.79 -14.83 1.55
N TYR A 48 7.96 -14.29 2.43
CA TYR A 48 6.84 -13.43 2.06
C TYR A 48 6.96 -12.07 2.73
N GLU A 49 6.32 -11.09 2.12
CA GLU A 49 6.22 -9.75 2.66
C GLU A 49 4.90 -9.56 3.36
N SER A 50 4.94 -8.95 4.54
CA SER A 50 3.71 -8.60 5.23
C SER A 50 3.02 -7.44 4.52
N MET A 51 1.69 -7.41 4.54
CA MET A 51 0.90 -6.28 4.01
C MET A 51 1.30 -4.95 4.67
N GLY A 52 1.66 -4.98 5.95
CA GLY A 52 2.17 -3.80 6.65
C GLY A 52 3.49 -3.30 6.07
N HIS A 53 4.35 -4.20 5.58
CA HIS A 53 5.58 -3.83 4.90
C HIS A 53 5.30 -3.24 3.51
N ILE A 54 4.36 -3.81 2.74
CA ILE A 54 3.92 -3.26 1.44
C ILE A 54 3.40 -1.82 1.62
N GLN A 55 2.57 -1.58 2.64
CA GLN A 55 2.07 -0.25 3.00
C GLN A 55 3.21 0.73 3.29
N LYS A 56 4.13 0.37 4.21
CA LYS A 56 5.28 1.22 4.56
C LYS A 56 6.13 1.56 3.34
N ARG A 57 6.34 0.61 2.44
CA ARG A 57 7.15 0.82 1.23
C ARG A 57 6.57 1.88 0.30
N VAL A 58 5.24 1.91 0.11
CA VAL A 58 4.56 2.97 -0.65
C VAL A 58 4.87 4.34 -0.04
N SER A 59 4.71 4.49 1.27
CA SER A 59 4.99 5.74 1.99
C SER A 59 6.45 6.16 1.89
N SER A 60 7.39 5.24 2.15
CA SER A 60 8.83 5.51 2.05
C SER A 60 9.21 5.99 0.65
N LYS A 61 8.69 5.35 -0.42
CA LYS A 61 8.95 5.78 -1.79
C LYS A 61 8.36 7.16 -2.09
N LEU A 62 7.15 7.45 -1.63
CA LEU A 62 6.55 8.78 -1.81
C LEU A 62 7.35 9.86 -1.09
N ARG A 63 7.90 9.57 0.09
CA ARG A 63 8.79 10.49 0.83
C ARG A 63 10.11 10.71 0.10
N ILE A 64 10.72 9.64 -0.42
CA ILE A 64 11.92 9.76 -1.26
C ILE A 64 11.64 10.61 -2.50
N LEU A 65 10.51 10.35 -3.17
CA LEU A 65 10.10 11.09 -4.36
C LEU A 65 9.83 12.57 -4.05
N LYS A 66 9.13 12.86 -2.95
CA LYS A 66 8.89 14.22 -2.43
C LYS A 66 10.20 15.00 -2.27
N THR A 67 11.26 14.36 -1.78
CA THR A 67 12.57 14.97 -1.55
C THR A 67 13.38 15.11 -2.85
N LYS A 68 13.35 14.10 -3.74
CA LYS A 68 14.15 14.09 -4.98
C LYS A 68 13.58 15.00 -6.07
N GLU A 69 12.26 15.05 -6.22
CA GLU A 69 11.60 15.75 -7.32
C GLU A 69 11.24 17.18 -6.91
N LYS A 70 11.87 18.16 -7.58
CA LYS A 70 11.60 19.58 -7.31
C LYS A 70 10.12 19.90 -7.55
N GLY A 71 9.54 20.60 -6.58
CA GLY A 71 8.17 21.09 -6.65
C GLY A 71 7.08 20.08 -6.27
N LEU A 72 7.41 18.87 -5.78
CA LEU A 72 6.44 17.96 -5.16
C LEU A 72 6.13 18.30 -3.70
N GLY A 73 7.15 18.69 -2.93
CA GLY A 73 6.99 19.19 -1.57
C GLY A 73 6.55 20.66 -1.50
N GLY A 74 6.14 21.09 -0.30
CA GLY A 74 5.75 22.47 0.00
C GLY A 74 4.28 22.63 0.41
N LYS A 75 3.91 23.85 0.82
CA LYS A 75 2.56 24.19 1.27
C LYS A 75 1.53 23.89 0.15
N GLY A 76 0.46 23.18 0.49
CA GLY A 76 -0.62 22.83 -0.45
C GLY A 76 -0.28 21.75 -1.47
N LYS A 77 0.83 21.01 -1.29
CA LYS A 77 1.25 19.91 -2.17
C LYS A 77 1.38 18.60 -1.39
N LEU A 78 2.33 17.74 -1.75
CA LEU A 78 2.52 16.44 -1.12
C LEU A 78 3.11 16.62 0.30
N SER A 79 2.25 16.57 1.31
CA SER A 79 2.63 16.59 2.72
C SER A 79 2.83 15.19 3.27
N ASP A 80 3.52 15.07 4.41
CA ASP A 80 3.70 13.77 5.07
C ASP A 80 2.36 13.19 5.54
N LEU A 81 1.46 14.03 6.06
CA LEU A 81 0.09 13.64 6.40
C LEU A 81 -0.69 13.09 5.19
N PHE A 82 -0.48 13.68 4.01
CA PHE A 82 -1.12 13.18 2.78
C PHE A 82 -0.53 11.83 2.35
N ILE A 83 0.78 11.65 2.50
CA ILE A 83 1.45 10.36 2.24
C ILE A 83 0.93 9.29 3.20
N ASP A 84 0.77 9.62 4.49
CA ASP A 84 0.22 8.69 5.49
C ASP A 84 -1.24 8.33 5.18
N LYS A 85 -2.03 9.29 4.66
CA LYS A 85 -3.37 9.01 4.13
C LYS A 85 -3.31 8.00 2.98
N ILE A 86 -2.45 8.21 1.98
CA ILE A 86 -2.29 7.25 0.87
C ILE A 86 -1.90 5.87 1.41
N GLN A 87 -0.93 5.80 2.32
CA GLN A 87 -0.48 4.54 2.93
C GLN A 87 -1.65 3.78 3.57
N ASN A 88 -2.48 4.46 4.35
CA ASN A 88 -3.59 3.85 5.07
C ASN A 88 -4.65 3.31 4.10
N TYR A 89 -5.07 4.11 3.12
CA TYR A 89 -6.05 3.66 2.14
C TYR A 89 -5.51 2.56 1.22
N TYR A 90 -4.24 2.63 0.82
CA TYR A 90 -3.58 1.55 0.09
C TYR A 90 -3.69 0.24 0.87
N GLY A 91 -3.43 0.30 2.18
CA GLY A 91 -3.57 -0.85 3.05
C GLY A 91 -4.98 -1.42 3.16
N ILE A 92 -5.99 -0.54 3.18
CA ILE A 92 -7.40 -0.95 3.16
C ILE A 92 -7.72 -1.64 1.82
N ALA A 93 -7.36 -1.01 0.69
CA ALA A 93 -7.60 -1.55 -0.65
C ALA A 93 -7.00 -2.94 -0.86
N THR A 94 -5.79 -3.19 -0.35
CA THR A 94 -5.18 -4.53 -0.42
C THR A 94 -5.88 -5.53 0.48
N ARG A 95 -6.21 -5.16 1.73
CA ARG A 95 -6.84 -6.08 2.69
C ARG A 95 -8.28 -6.44 2.33
N SER A 96 -9.01 -5.52 1.72
CA SER A 96 -10.40 -5.76 1.33
C SER A 96 -10.55 -6.69 0.12
N ASN A 97 -9.47 -6.92 -0.63
CA ASN A 97 -9.49 -7.65 -1.91
C ASN A 97 -8.45 -8.78 -1.94
N ILE A 98 -8.14 -9.38 -0.79
CA ILE A 98 -7.14 -10.45 -0.68
C ILE A 98 -7.52 -11.62 -1.61
N GLY A 99 -6.55 -12.07 -2.42
CA GLY A 99 -6.74 -13.19 -3.34
C GLY A 99 -7.20 -12.78 -4.75
N ASP A 100 -7.57 -11.51 -4.97
CA ASP A 100 -7.91 -10.98 -6.29
C ASP A 100 -6.94 -9.86 -6.66
N LEU A 101 -5.92 -10.20 -7.45
CA LEU A 101 -4.89 -9.27 -7.86
C LEU A 101 -5.46 -8.09 -8.67
N GLU A 102 -6.36 -8.38 -9.60
CA GLU A 102 -6.93 -7.35 -10.46
C GLU A 102 -7.78 -6.36 -9.64
N GLU A 103 -8.55 -6.86 -8.67
CA GLU A 103 -9.35 -6.01 -7.81
C GLU A 103 -8.46 -5.20 -6.84
N ILE A 104 -7.36 -5.76 -6.35
CA ILE A 104 -6.36 -5.00 -5.58
C ILE A 104 -5.82 -3.84 -6.43
N GLU A 105 -5.44 -4.08 -7.68
CA GLU A 105 -4.93 -3.03 -8.57
C GLU A 105 -5.99 -1.95 -8.80
N ARG A 106 -7.22 -2.33 -9.14
CA ARG A 106 -8.36 -1.40 -9.33
C ARG A 106 -8.62 -0.57 -8.08
N ALA A 107 -8.69 -1.21 -6.91
CA ALA A 107 -8.97 -0.54 -5.65
C ALA A 107 -7.83 0.41 -5.21
N VAL A 108 -6.58 0.06 -5.48
CA VAL A 108 -5.42 0.93 -5.21
C VAL A 108 -5.44 2.16 -6.13
N ILE A 109 -5.74 1.98 -7.42
CA ILE A 109 -5.88 3.09 -8.38
C ILE A 109 -7.03 4.01 -7.94
N ALA A 110 -8.19 3.43 -7.60
CA ALA A 110 -9.35 4.17 -7.10
C ALA A 110 -9.01 5.00 -5.85
N THR A 111 -8.34 4.37 -4.89
CA THR A 111 -7.84 5.01 -3.67
C THR A 111 -6.93 6.21 -3.97
N PHE A 112 -5.99 6.06 -4.90
CA PHE A 112 -5.05 7.12 -5.25
C PHE A 112 -5.78 8.35 -5.81
N TYR A 113 -6.66 8.14 -6.77
CA TYR A 113 -7.45 9.22 -7.37
C TYR A 113 -8.41 9.86 -6.37
N HIS A 114 -9.08 9.05 -5.55
CA HIS A 114 -9.93 9.54 -4.47
C HIS A 114 -9.15 10.44 -3.48
N CYS A 115 -7.95 10.02 -3.05
CA CYS A 115 -7.13 10.82 -2.15
C CYS A 115 -6.72 12.16 -2.79
N CYS A 116 -6.45 12.17 -4.10
CA CYS A 116 -6.05 13.35 -4.86
C CYS A 116 -7.21 14.28 -5.21
N CYS A 117 -8.45 13.82 -5.05
CA CYS A 117 -9.66 14.56 -5.42
C CYS A 117 -9.72 15.93 -4.71
N SER A 118 -10.12 16.94 -5.48
CA SER A 118 -10.39 18.29 -5.01
C SER A 118 -11.79 18.69 -5.44
N GLY A 119 -12.65 19.00 -4.47
CA GLY A 119 -14.02 19.42 -4.77
C GLY A 119 -14.16 20.74 -5.53
N LYS A 120 -13.09 21.55 -5.55
CA LYS A 120 -13.08 22.86 -6.22
C LYS A 120 -12.59 22.83 -7.66
N SER A 121 -11.69 21.90 -7.99
CA SER A 121 -10.93 21.99 -9.26
C SER A 121 -10.71 20.67 -9.98
N ASN A 122 -10.99 19.54 -9.32
CA ASN A 122 -10.64 18.23 -9.85
C ASN A 122 -11.39 17.08 -9.15
N LEU A 123 -12.66 16.87 -9.53
CA LEU A 123 -13.44 15.74 -9.07
C LEU A 123 -12.89 14.43 -9.67
N MET A 124 -12.40 13.52 -8.83
CA MET A 124 -11.69 12.30 -9.24
C MET A 124 -12.29 11.02 -8.63
N HIS A 125 -13.60 11.02 -8.39
CA HIS A 125 -14.30 9.87 -7.81
C HIS A 125 -14.67 8.78 -8.83
N GLY A 126 -14.41 8.98 -10.13
CA GLY A 126 -14.85 8.07 -11.19
C GLY A 126 -14.25 6.66 -11.16
N GLN A 127 -13.16 6.46 -10.43
CA GLN A 127 -12.55 5.14 -10.22
C GLN A 127 -13.06 4.45 -8.94
N CYS A 128 -13.81 5.17 -8.09
CA CYS A 128 -14.37 4.58 -6.88
C CYS A 128 -15.52 3.61 -7.23
N PRO A 129 -15.75 2.55 -6.42
CA PRO A 129 -16.88 1.66 -6.59
C PRO A 129 -18.20 2.44 -6.65
N LEU A 130 -19.14 1.98 -7.47
CA LEU A 130 -20.46 2.61 -7.60
C LEU A 130 -21.44 2.08 -6.54
N GLY A 131 -22.54 2.81 -6.32
CA GLY A 131 -23.65 2.35 -5.49
C GLY A 131 -23.58 2.74 -4.02
N SER A 132 -24.62 2.35 -3.27
CA SER A 132 -24.81 2.70 -1.86
C SER A 132 -23.76 2.05 -0.94
N GLU A 133 -23.20 0.92 -1.35
CA GLU A 133 -22.18 0.18 -0.59
C GLU A 133 -20.75 0.65 -0.90
N SER A 134 -20.60 1.67 -1.75
CA SER A 134 -19.29 2.24 -2.04
C SER A 134 -18.64 2.79 -0.78
N TRP A 135 -17.35 2.53 -0.58
CA TRP A 135 -16.58 3.22 0.47
C TRP A 135 -16.44 4.73 0.19
N CYS A 136 -16.63 5.17 -1.06
CA CYS A 136 -16.58 6.57 -1.46
C CYS A 136 -17.90 7.29 -1.17
N ALA A 137 -17.86 8.28 -0.27
CA ALA A 137 -19.04 9.06 0.10
C ALA A 137 -19.71 9.76 -1.09
N TYR A 138 -18.93 10.25 -2.05
CA TYR A 138 -19.47 10.83 -3.29
C TYR A 138 -20.34 9.82 -4.04
N GLN A 139 -19.86 8.60 -4.22
CA GLN A 139 -20.59 7.57 -4.98
C GLN A 139 -21.88 7.14 -4.27
N ARG A 140 -21.86 7.04 -2.94
CA ARG A 140 -23.07 6.76 -2.15
C ARG A 140 -24.12 7.86 -2.27
N VAL A 141 -23.68 9.12 -2.25
CA VAL A 141 -24.59 10.28 -2.36
C VAL A 141 -25.16 10.39 -3.78
N GLN A 142 -24.33 10.14 -4.80
CA GLN A 142 -24.77 10.07 -6.18
C GLN A 142 -25.78 8.93 -6.41
N SER A 143 -25.58 7.74 -5.83
CA SER A 143 -26.54 6.63 -5.95
C SER A 143 -27.89 6.93 -5.30
N ALA A 144 -27.92 7.84 -4.33
CA ALA A 144 -29.15 8.31 -3.71
C ALA A 144 -29.81 9.49 -4.46
N GLY A 145 -29.27 9.89 -5.62
CA GLY A 145 -29.76 11.04 -6.40
C GLY A 145 -29.56 12.39 -5.72
N LYS A 146 -28.61 12.51 -4.79
CA LYS A 146 -28.35 13.71 -4.00
C LYS A 146 -27.09 14.44 -4.48
N VAL A 147 -26.99 15.72 -4.16
CA VAL A 147 -25.80 16.53 -4.47
C VAL A 147 -24.74 16.34 -3.40
N PHE A 148 -23.50 16.03 -3.81
CA PHE A 148 -22.35 15.92 -2.92
C PHE A 148 -21.46 17.16 -3.01
N TYR A 149 -21.12 17.74 -1.85
CA TYR A 149 -20.18 18.85 -1.76
C TYR A 149 -18.84 18.37 -1.19
N ASP A 150 -17.87 18.19 -2.07
CA ASP A 150 -16.52 17.78 -1.68
C ASP A 150 -15.74 18.99 -1.12
N LYS A 151 -15.35 18.92 0.17
CA LYS A 151 -14.61 19.98 0.86
C LYS A 151 -13.09 19.74 0.83
N HIS A 152 -12.63 18.63 0.24
CA HIS A 152 -11.21 18.31 0.22
C HIS A 152 -10.46 19.24 -0.73
N ALA A 153 -9.32 19.77 -0.24
CA ALA A 153 -8.45 20.60 -1.04
C ALA A 153 -7.77 19.82 -2.18
N GLY A 154 -7.55 18.52 -1.98
CA GLY A 154 -6.89 17.63 -2.93
C GLY A 154 -5.43 18.01 -3.19
N LEU A 155 -4.88 17.50 -4.29
CA LEU A 155 -3.57 17.90 -4.80
C LEU A 155 -3.71 18.72 -6.09
N PRO A 156 -2.79 19.65 -6.36
CA PRO A 156 -2.73 20.32 -7.66
C PRO A 156 -2.52 19.32 -8.81
N LYS A 157 -3.15 19.54 -9.97
CA LYS A 157 -3.03 18.68 -11.15
C LYS A 157 -1.57 18.41 -11.56
N SER A 158 -0.70 19.43 -11.45
CA SER A 158 0.74 19.30 -11.72
C SER A 158 1.44 18.31 -10.80
N THR A 159 1.08 18.29 -9.51
CA THR A 159 1.58 17.31 -8.53
C THR A 159 1.04 15.90 -8.84
N ILE A 160 -0.25 15.78 -9.14
CA ILE A 160 -0.89 14.49 -9.48
C ILE A 160 -0.23 13.86 -10.71
N ASN A 161 0.00 14.62 -11.77
CA ASN A 161 0.62 14.12 -13.00
C ASN A 161 2.06 13.61 -12.80
N LYS A 162 2.82 14.23 -11.89
CA LYS A 162 4.14 13.73 -11.48
C LYS A 162 4.00 12.42 -10.69
N LEU A 163 3.11 12.38 -9.69
CA LEU A 163 2.88 11.19 -8.87
C LEU A 163 2.38 9.99 -9.67
N ARG A 164 1.45 10.21 -10.59
CA ARG A 164 0.83 9.17 -11.43
C ARG A 164 1.86 8.31 -12.16
N ARG A 165 2.87 8.96 -12.75
CA ARG A 165 3.96 8.29 -13.48
C ARG A 165 4.77 7.35 -12.59
N HIS A 166 4.99 7.73 -11.33
CA HIS A 166 5.80 6.94 -10.39
C HIS A 166 5.00 5.88 -9.64
N ILE A 167 3.75 6.18 -9.27
CA ILE A 167 2.90 5.27 -8.49
C ILE A 167 2.46 4.10 -9.37
N PHE A 168 1.97 4.32 -10.59
CA PHE A 168 1.49 3.21 -11.43
C PHE A 168 2.58 2.28 -11.94
N SER A 169 3.79 2.81 -12.20
CA SER A 169 4.96 1.96 -12.47
C SER A 169 5.32 1.03 -11.30
N TYR A 170 4.88 1.37 -10.09
CA TYR A 170 5.24 0.69 -8.85
C TYR A 170 4.14 -0.21 -8.30
N VAL A 171 2.87 0.19 -8.40
CA VAL A 171 1.71 -0.63 -7.98
C VAL A 171 1.70 -1.96 -8.75
N ILE A 172 1.95 -1.90 -10.06
CA ILE A 172 2.02 -3.08 -10.95
C ILE A 172 3.21 -4.01 -10.61
N LYS A 173 4.25 -3.51 -9.93
CA LYS A 173 5.45 -4.28 -9.57
C LYS A 173 5.48 -4.76 -8.12
N SER A 174 4.47 -4.40 -7.33
CA SER A 174 4.42 -4.69 -5.89
C SER A 174 3.58 -5.91 -5.54
N PHE A 175 2.90 -6.47 -6.54
CA PHE A 175 2.13 -7.70 -6.51
C PHE A 175 2.60 -8.57 -7.68
#